data_AF-W9NKN8-F1
#
_entry.id   AF-W9NKN8-F1
#
_cell.length_a   1.000
_cell.length_b   1.000
_cell.length_c   1.000
_cell.angle_alpha   90.00
_cell.angle_beta   90.00
_cell.angle_gamma   90.00
#
_symmetry.space_group_name_H-M   'P 1'
#
loop_
_entity.id
_entity.type
_entity.pdbx_description
1 polymer ?
#
loop_
_entity_poly.entity_id
_entity_poly.type
_entity_poly.pdbx_seq_one_letter_code
_entity_poly.pdbx_strand_id
1 'polypeptide(L)'
;MKTQRQGHIFSGTPERLANLRGACLIRDRYRCVISRRFDSAEALKRSRRPGGWNEALDQDGAPLLGQKFARLEVAHIIPHSLTQLNSSRELNPSKVAALAILNMFDSGVAFLIEGVGIDRPGNALTLSHDLHMSFGDFQVYFEAVDGQPHTYRIDTFLPPGLEENVPVTRTLYLTEDRTIDPPLPRLLAVHRAIAHILHLSAAGEYIDHILWDADEYGIRSDGSTELDRLVKLRLDDWALGKVHG
;
A
#
# COMPACT_ATOMS: atom_id res chain seq x y z
N MET A 1 -8.82 -31.15 -25.47
CA MET A 1 -8.61 -31.45 -24.03
C MET A 1 -8.38 -30.14 -23.30
N LYS A 2 -9.35 -29.69 -22.49
CA LYS A 2 -9.22 -28.50 -21.65
C LYS A 2 -8.49 -28.90 -20.37
N THR A 3 -7.26 -28.44 -20.19
CA THR A 3 -6.51 -28.65 -18.96
C THR A 3 -7.05 -27.69 -17.92
N GLN A 4 -7.93 -28.17 -17.03
CA GLN A 4 -8.27 -27.47 -15.80
C GLN A 4 -7.00 -27.43 -14.94
N ARG A 5 -6.32 -26.26 -14.90
CA ARG A 5 -5.31 -26.00 -13.88
C ARG A 5 -6.06 -25.61 -12.61
N GLN A 6 -6.04 -26.50 -11.62
CA GLN A 6 -6.43 -26.20 -10.25
C GLN A 6 -5.54 -25.07 -9.73
N GLY A 7 -6.06 -23.84 -9.73
CA GLY A 7 -5.46 -22.75 -8.97
C GLY A 7 -5.59 -23.08 -7.50
N HIS A 8 -4.48 -23.39 -6.83
CA HIS A 8 -4.48 -23.46 -5.38
C HIS A 8 -4.89 -22.08 -4.84
N ILE A 9 -5.96 -22.09 -4.07
CA ILE A 9 -6.63 -20.92 -3.49
C ILE A 9 -5.82 -20.48 -2.26
N PHE A 10 -5.31 -19.26 -2.27
CA PHE A 10 -4.47 -18.75 -1.19
C PHE A 10 -5.12 -17.53 -0.54
N SER A 11 -5.86 -17.73 0.55
CA SER A 11 -6.15 -16.66 1.50
C SER A 11 -4.83 -16.25 2.19
N GLY A 12 -4.58 -14.94 2.32
CA GLY A 12 -3.47 -14.42 3.11
C GLY A 12 -3.60 -14.89 4.56
N THR A 13 -2.82 -15.88 4.97
CA THR A 13 -2.81 -16.32 6.37
C THR A 13 -2.16 -15.21 7.22
N PRO A 14 -2.53 -15.06 8.50
CA PRO A 14 -1.89 -14.10 9.40
C PRO A 14 -0.35 -14.21 9.42
N GLU A 15 0.15 -15.44 9.27
CA GLU A 15 1.58 -15.74 9.14
C GLU A 15 2.21 -15.14 7.88
N ARG A 16 1.54 -15.21 6.71
CA ARG A 16 2.03 -14.60 5.47
C ARG A 16 2.10 -13.09 5.58
N LEU A 17 1.10 -12.46 6.18
CA LEU A 17 1.10 -11.01 6.41
C LEU A 17 2.19 -10.60 7.40
N ALA A 18 2.43 -11.38 8.45
CA ALA A 18 3.53 -11.15 9.38
C ALA A 18 4.91 -11.29 8.69
N ASN A 19 5.07 -12.31 7.83
CA ASN A 19 6.29 -12.53 7.06
C ASN A 19 6.55 -11.40 6.06
N LEU A 20 5.52 -10.97 5.32
CA LEU A 20 5.59 -9.80 4.44
C LEU A 20 6.01 -8.56 5.22
N ARG A 21 5.37 -8.32 6.37
CA ARG A 21 5.68 -7.17 7.22
C ARG A 21 7.14 -7.17 7.66
N GLY A 22 7.63 -8.30 8.15
CA GLY A 22 9.01 -8.47 8.57
C GLY A 22 10.00 -8.24 7.42
N ALA A 23 9.73 -8.82 6.25
CA ALA A 23 10.58 -8.69 5.08
C ALA A 23 10.67 -7.23 4.58
N CYS A 24 9.54 -6.53 4.49
CA CYS A 24 9.53 -5.12 4.09
C CYS A 24 10.26 -4.22 5.11
N LEU A 25 10.04 -4.41 6.41
CA LEU A 25 10.76 -3.66 7.44
C LEU A 25 12.28 -3.87 7.35
N ILE A 26 12.74 -5.11 7.12
CA ILE A 26 14.17 -5.39 6.94
C ILE A 26 14.70 -4.71 5.68
N ARG A 27 14.03 -4.91 4.53
CA ARG A 27 14.40 -4.30 3.24
C ARG A 27 14.50 -2.79 3.35
N ASP A 28 13.49 -2.17 3.96
CA ASP A 28 13.36 -0.71 4.05
C ASP A 28 14.13 -0.13 5.25
N ARG A 29 15.01 -0.93 5.87
CA ARG A 29 15.88 -0.56 7.00
C ARG A 29 15.09 0.06 8.15
N TYR A 30 13.90 -0.48 8.43
CA TYR A 30 12.97 -0.01 9.45
C TYR A 30 12.68 1.49 9.34
N ARG A 31 12.60 1.99 8.10
CA ARG A 31 12.26 3.38 7.81
C ARG A 31 11.08 3.45 6.87
N CYS A 32 10.27 4.49 7.05
CA CYS A 32 9.34 4.89 6.00
C CYS A 32 10.14 5.23 4.74
N VAL A 33 9.76 4.65 3.59
CA VAL A 33 10.50 4.85 2.33
C VAL A 33 10.45 6.30 1.82
N ILE A 34 9.45 7.08 2.24
CA ILE A 34 9.23 8.48 1.84
C ILE A 34 9.89 9.43 2.86
N SER A 35 9.37 9.47 4.09
CA SER A 35 9.79 10.42 5.13
C SER A 35 11.14 10.07 5.79
N ARG A 36 11.62 8.82 5.60
CA ARG A 36 12.82 8.26 6.25
C ARG A 36 12.76 8.21 7.78
N ARG A 37 11.61 8.50 8.40
CA ARG A 37 11.41 8.32 9.85
C ARG A 37 11.60 6.86 10.22
N PHE A 38 12.29 6.63 11.32
CA PHE A 38 12.62 5.29 11.80
C PHE A 38 11.47 4.69 12.62
N ASP A 39 11.33 3.36 12.60
CA ASP A 39 10.26 2.69 13.34
C ASP A 39 10.37 2.89 14.84
N SER A 40 9.32 3.46 15.44
CA SER A 40 9.29 3.77 16.87
C SER A 40 9.36 2.52 17.75
N ALA A 41 8.75 1.41 17.32
CA ALA A 41 8.76 0.16 18.07
C ALA A 41 10.14 -0.51 18.04
N GLU A 42 10.80 -0.54 16.87
CA GLU A 42 12.17 -1.03 16.75
C GLU A 42 13.17 -0.14 17.51
N ALA A 43 12.99 1.18 17.47
CA ALA A 43 13.82 2.10 18.26
C ALA A 43 13.72 1.82 19.76
N LEU A 44 12.49 1.66 20.27
CA LEU A 44 12.24 1.31 21.67
C LEU A 44 12.79 -0.06 22.04
N LYS A 45 12.72 -1.04 21.12
CA LYS A 45 13.30 -2.36 21.32
C LYS A 45 14.83 -2.30 21.41
N ARG A 46 15.48 -1.47 20.60
CA ARG A 46 16.94 -1.29 20.62
C ARG A 46 17.41 -0.53 21.86
N SER A 47 16.69 0.50 22.28
CA SER A 47 17.05 1.27 23.47
C SER A 47 16.86 0.53 24.80
N ARG A 48 16.17 -0.61 24.79
CA ARG A 48 16.07 -1.52 25.95
C ARG A 48 17.25 -2.48 26.12
N ARG A 49 18.19 -2.50 25.16
CA ARG A 49 19.41 -3.32 25.25
C ARG A 49 20.43 -2.67 26.21
N PRO A 50 21.44 -3.43 26.70
CA PRO A 50 22.58 -2.82 27.41
C PRO A 50 23.17 -1.67 26.58
N GLY A 51 23.51 -0.56 27.24
CA GLY A 51 23.96 0.69 26.56
C GLY A 51 22.83 1.70 26.28
N GLY A 52 21.57 1.26 26.31
CA GLY A 52 20.41 2.15 26.27
C GLY A 52 20.30 2.98 24.98
N TRP A 53 19.76 4.19 25.08
CA TRP A 53 19.67 5.14 23.96
C TRP A 53 21.02 5.62 23.45
N ASN A 54 22.07 5.59 24.28
CA ASN A 54 23.40 6.09 23.92
C ASN A 54 24.13 5.18 22.93
N GLU A 55 23.84 3.88 22.96
CA GLU A 55 24.47 2.86 22.10
C GLU A 55 23.50 2.27 21.07
N ALA A 56 22.24 2.72 21.05
CA ALA A 56 21.27 2.26 20.09
C ALA A 56 21.55 2.87 18.71
N LEU A 57 21.96 2.03 17.75
CA LEU A 57 22.25 2.41 16.37
C LEU A 57 21.17 1.91 15.41
N ASP A 58 21.00 2.57 14.27
CA ASP A 58 20.23 2.07 13.13
C ASP A 58 21.04 1.06 12.28
N GLN A 59 20.49 0.63 11.15
CA GLN A 59 21.10 -0.34 10.23
C GLN A 59 22.30 0.25 9.47
N ASP A 60 22.48 1.57 9.48
CA ASP A 60 23.61 2.27 8.89
C ASP A 60 24.71 2.56 9.94
N GLY A 61 24.49 2.16 11.20
CA GLY A 61 25.40 2.44 12.31
C GLY A 61 25.28 3.85 12.87
N ALA A 62 24.27 4.62 12.46
CA ALA A 62 24.06 5.96 13.00
C ALA A 62 23.28 5.90 14.33
N PRO A 63 23.57 6.77 15.31
CA PRO A 63 22.84 6.82 16.57
C PRO A 63 21.35 7.07 16.36
N LEU A 64 20.49 6.35 17.09
CA LEU A 64 19.04 6.60 17.10
C LEU A 64 18.68 7.85 17.88
N LEU A 65 19.52 8.26 18.83
CA LEU A 65 19.33 9.49 19.59
C LEU A 65 19.31 10.70 18.63
N GLY A 66 18.27 11.52 18.72
CA GLY A 66 18.09 12.70 17.86
C GLY A 66 17.43 12.41 16.51
N GLN A 67 17.14 11.15 16.17
CA GLN A 67 16.34 10.82 14.99
C GLN A 67 14.85 11.05 15.22
N LYS A 68 14.10 11.27 14.13
CA LYS A 68 12.64 11.29 14.13
C LYS A 68 12.08 9.87 13.98
N PHE A 69 11.07 9.55 14.78
CA PHE A 69 10.40 8.25 14.76
C PHE A 69 8.97 8.34 14.21
N ALA A 70 8.47 7.24 13.67
CA ALA A 70 7.06 7.05 13.32
C ALA A 70 6.67 5.59 13.54
N ARG A 71 5.38 5.32 13.75
CA ARG A 71 4.87 3.96 13.68
C ARG A 71 4.83 3.55 12.20
N LEU A 72 5.45 2.41 11.87
CA LEU A 72 5.49 1.94 10.49
C LEU A 72 4.49 0.80 10.22
N GLU A 73 3.92 0.88 9.03
CA GLU A 73 2.97 -0.05 8.45
C GLU A 73 3.49 -0.53 7.09
N VAL A 74 2.97 -1.66 6.64
CA VAL A 74 3.32 -2.22 5.33
C VAL A 74 2.09 -2.15 4.45
N ALA A 75 2.19 -1.29 3.44
CA ALA A 75 1.14 -1.00 2.49
C ALA A 75 1.34 -1.84 1.23
N HIS A 76 0.30 -2.53 0.77
CA HIS A 76 0.32 -3.12 -0.56
C HIS A 76 0.25 -2.01 -1.63
N ILE A 77 1.01 -2.14 -2.72
CA ILE A 77 0.97 -1.22 -3.86
C ILE A 77 -0.32 -1.43 -4.64
N ILE A 78 -0.62 -2.68 -4.97
CA ILE A 78 -1.93 -3.10 -5.48
C ILE A 78 -2.66 -3.85 -4.37
N PRO A 79 -3.87 -3.38 -3.96
CA PRO A 79 -4.54 -3.89 -2.77
C PRO A 79 -4.84 -5.39 -2.80
N HIS A 80 -4.58 -6.07 -1.68
CA HIS A 80 -4.89 -7.49 -1.49
C HIS A 80 -6.38 -7.83 -1.69
N SER A 81 -7.29 -6.88 -1.40
CA SER A 81 -8.73 -7.05 -1.58
C SER A 81 -9.14 -7.41 -3.01
N LEU A 82 -8.37 -7.02 -4.02
CA LEU A 82 -8.64 -7.30 -5.43
C LEU A 82 -8.54 -8.78 -5.77
N THR A 83 -7.76 -9.55 -5.03
CA THR A 83 -7.57 -11.00 -5.25
C THR A 83 -8.29 -11.86 -4.21
N GLN A 84 -9.00 -11.24 -3.26
CA GLN A 84 -9.78 -11.96 -2.26
C GLN A 84 -11.03 -12.59 -2.89
N LEU A 85 -11.15 -13.90 -2.72
CA LEU A 85 -12.32 -14.68 -3.16
C LEU A 85 -13.48 -14.52 -2.17
N ASN A 86 -14.70 -14.61 -2.70
CA ASN A 86 -15.91 -14.66 -1.90
C ASN A 86 -16.07 -16.02 -1.19
N SER A 87 -17.16 -16.21 -0.45
CA SER A 87 -17.47 -17.47 0.25
C SER A 87 -17.55 -18.69 -0.67
N SER A 88 -17.93 -18.48 -1.93
CA SER A 88 -17.98 -19.51 -2.98
C SER A 88 -16.64 -19.78 -3.65
N ARG A 89 -15.55 -19.15 -3.18
CA ARG A 89 -14.19 -19.28 -3.70
C ARG A 89 -14.03 -18.79 -5.14
N GLU A 90 -14.81 -17.78 -5.51
CA GLU A 90 -14.75 -17.12 -6.80
C GLU A 90 -14.44 -15.62 -6.62
N LEU A 91 -13.81 -15.01 -7.62
CA LEU A 91 -13.77 -13.56 -7.70
C LEU A 91 -15.15 -13.07 -8.14
N ASN A 92 -15.65 -12.04 -7.48
CA ASN A 92 -16.86 -11.38 -7.96
C ASN A 92 -16.59 -10.66 -9.31
N PRO A 93 -17.63 -10.34 -10.09
CA PRO A 93 -17.48 -9.71 -11.39
C PRO A 93 -16.72 -8.38 -11.35
N SER A 94 -16.87 -7.58 -10.29
CA SER A 94 -16.20 -6.28 -10.16
C SER A 94 -14.68 -6.43 -9.98
N LYS A 95 -14.21 -7.43 -9.22
CA LYS A 95 -12.78 -7.77 -9.09
C LYS A 95 -12.19 -8.33 -10.39
N VAL A 96 -12.95 -9.16 -11.12
CA VAL A 96 -12.53 -9.64 -12.45
C VAL A 96 -12.37 -8.47 -13.42
N ALA A 97 -13.32 -7.53 -13.42
CA ALA A 97 -13.23 -6.32 -14.23
C ALA A 97 -12.04 -5.44 -13.82
N ALA A 98 -11.80 -5.26 -12.52
CA ALA A 98 -10.65 -4.52 -12.02
C ALA A 98 -9.32 -5.13 -12.50
N LEU A 99 -9.14 -6.45 -12.40
CA LEU A 99 -7.95 -7.14 -12.92
C LEU A 99 -7.79 -6.99 -14.44
N ALA A 100 -8.89 -6.98 -15.20
CA ALA A 100 -8.86 -6.71 -16.63
C ALA A 100 -8.40 -5.26 -16.92
N ILE A 101 -8.89 -4.27 -16.17
CA ILE A 101 -8.47 -2.87 -16.27
C ILE A 101 -6.97 -2.72 -15.93
N LEU A 102 -6.48 -3.39 -14.88
CA LEU A 102 -5.05 -3.37 -14.57
C LEU A 102 -4.20 -3.88 -15.74
N ASN A 103 -4.64 -4.96 -16.41
CA ASN A 103 -3.97 -5.46 -17.61
C ASN A 103 -4.06 -4.53 -18.82
N MET A 104 -5.04 -3.61 -18.86
CA MET A 104 -5.08 -2.55 -19.88
C MET A 104 -4.05 -1.46 -19.61
N PHE A 105 -3.75 -1.15 -18.34
CA PHE A 105 -2.70 -0.20 -17.98
C PHE A 105 -1.30 -0.77 -18.22
N ASP A 106 -1.08 -2.02 -17.82
CA ASP A 106 0.18 -2.71 -18.06
C ASP A 106 -0.08 -4.21 -18.32
N SER A 107 0.24 -4.64 -19.55
CA SER A 107 -0.04 -6.00 -20.02
C SER A 107 0.60 -7.07 -19.13
N GLY A 108 -0.24 -7.90 -18.52
CA GLY A 108 0.18 -9.00 -17.67
C GLY A 108 0.58 -8.60 -16.25
N VAL A 109 0.27 -7.37 -15.83
CA VAL A 109 0.51 -6.93 -14.45
C VAL A 109 -0.30 -7.73 -13.44
N ALA A 110 -1.49 -8.20 -13.80
CA ALA A 110 -2.32 -9.02 -12.92
C ALA A 110 -1.59 -10.30 -12.47
N PHE A 111 -0.78 -10.90 -13.35
CA PHE A 111 0.01 -12.09 -13.01
C PHE A 111 1.06 -11.84 -11.92
N LEU A 112 1.49 -10.58 -11.72
CA LEU A 112 2.46 -10.23 -10.67
C LEU A 112 1.84 -10.31 -9.27
N ILE A 113 0.52 -10.21 -9.18
CA ILE A 113 -0.25 -10.17 -7.93
C ILE A 113 -1.17 -11.38 -7.76
N GLU A 114 -1.12 -12.37 -8.64
CA GLU A 114 -1.91 -13.59 -8.52
C GLU A 114 -1.39 -14.54 -7.44
N GLY A 115 -2.31 -15.19 -6.72
CA GLY A 115 -2.02 -16.26 -5.77
C GLY A 115 -1.04 -15.84 -4.67
N VAL A 116 0.17 -16.40 -4.67
CA VAL A 116 1.21 -16.03 -3.69
C VAL A 116 1.87 -14.69 -3.97
N GLY A 117 1.73 -14.16 -5.19
CA GLY A 117 2.31 -12.89 -5.64
C GLY A 117 1.77 -11.67 -4.90
N ILE A 118 0.50 -11.72 -4.45
CA ILE A 118 -0.16 -10.59 -3.78
C ILE A 118 0.57 -10.15 -2.50
N ASP A 119 1.07 -11.11 -1.72
CA ASP A 119 1.76 -10.87 -0.45
C ASP A 119 3.29 -10.98 -0.60
N ARG A 120 3.83 -10.62 -1.77
CA ARG A 120 5.27 -10.53 -1.97
C ARG A 120 5.78 -9.13 -1.65
N PRO A 121 7.02 -9.00 -1.15
CA PRO A 121 7.65 -7.70 -0.91
C PRO A 121 7.64 -6.77 -2.13
N GLY A 122 7.68 -7.32 -3.35
CA GLY A 122 7.59 -6.55 -4.59
C GLY A 122 6.28 -5.79 -4.79
N ASN A 123 5.19 -6.21 -4.12
CA ASN A 123 3.90 -5.52 -4.10
C ASN A 123 3.70 -4.72 -2.80
N ALA A 124 4.74 -4.37 -2.05
CA ALA A 124 4.57 -3.69 -0.77
C ALA A 124 5.65 -2.67 -0.42
N LEU A 125 5.27 -1.67 0.38
CA LEU A 125 6.11 -0.56 0.86
C LEU A 125 6.00 -0.41 2.37
N THR A 126 7.10 -0.07 3.05
CA THR A 126 7.03 0.42 4.44
C THR A 126 6.75 1.92 4.48
N LEU A 127 5.63 2.29 5.10
CA LEU A 127 5.15 3.67 5.21
C LEU A 127 4.86 4.02 6.68
N SER A 128 4.93 5.31 7.04
CA SER A 128 4.30 5.77 8.28
C SER A 128 2.78 5.82 8.09
N HIS A 129 2.03 5.76 9.19
CA HIS A 129 0.57 5.73 9.17
C HIS A 129 -0.07 6.75 8.21
N ASP A 130 0.24 8.04 8.36
CA ASP A 130 -0.36 9.10 7.53
C ASP A 130 -0.05 8.90 6.03
N LEU A 131 1.20 8.57 5.70
CA LEU A 131 1.61 8.28 4.32
C LEU A 131 1.01 6.98 3.78
N HIS A 132 0.70 6.00 4.63
CA HIS A 132 -0.02 4.79 4.22
C HIS A 132 -1.44 5.14 3.80
N MET A 133 -2.13 5.98 4.58
CA MET A 133 -3.46 6.48 4.23
C MET A 133 -3.41 7.26 2.91
N SER A 134 -2.57 8.29 2.81
CA SER A 134 -2.44 9.09 1.57
C SER A 134 -2.02 8.25 0.35
N PHE A 135 -1.21 7.20 0.52
CA PHE A 135 -0.86 6.30 -0.57
C PHE A 135 -2.03 5.38 -0.97
N GLY A 136 -2.77 4.85 0.00
CA GLY A 136 -3.96 4.02 -0.22
C GLY A 136 -5.10 4.79 -0.89
N ASP A 137 -5.25 6.07 -0.54
CA ASP A 137 -6.23 7.00 -1.11
C ASP A 137 -5.78 7.59 -2.45
N PHE A 138 -4.67 7.09 -3.00
CA PHE A 138 -4.07 7.53 -4.26
C PHE A 138 -3.71 9.04 -4.30
N GLN A 139 -3.52 9.66 -3.14
CA GLN A 139 -3.12 11.05 -2.99
C GLN A 139 -1.60 11.23 -3.11
N VAL A 140 -0.82 10.20 -2.79
CA VAL A 140 0.65 10.17 -2.94
C VAL A 140 1.02 9.11 -3.99
N TYR A 141 1.90 9.47 -4.92
CA TYR A 141 2.31 8.57 -6.00
C TYR A 141 3.82 8.63 -6.28
N PHE A 142 4.32 7.59 -6.97
CA PHE A 142 5.73 7.41 -7.27
C PHE A 142 5.97 7.51 -8.78
N GLU A 143 6.77 8.47 -9.20
CA GLU A 143 7.18 8.66 -10.59
C GLU A 143 8.64 8.25 -10.76
N ALA A 144 8.91 7.29 -11.65
CA ALA A 144 10.26 6.81 -11.90
C ALA A 144 11.15 7.94 -12.45
N VAL A 145 12.39 8.00 -11.99
CA VAL A 145 13.40 8.93 -12.51
C VAL A 145 14.18 8.22 -13.62
N ASP A 146 14.15 8.79 -14.83
CA ASP A 146 14.80 8.22 -16.00
C ASP A 146 16.29 7.98 -15.77
N GLY A 147 16.75 6.79 -16.15
CA GLY A 147 18.15 6.38 -16.01
C GLY A 147 18.60 6.09 -14.57
N GLN A 148 17.71 6.19 -13.57
CA GLN A 148 18.04 5.95 -12.16
C GLN A 148 17.21 4.78 -11.58
N PRO A 149 17.76 3.54 -11.60
CA PRO A 149 17.05 2.37 -11.07
C PRO A 149 16.56 2.57 -9.64
N HIS A 150 15.35 2.10 -9.34
CA HIS A 150 14.71 2.19 -8.03
C HIS A 150 14.63 3.61 -7.43
N THR A 151 14.75 4.64 -8.26
CA THR A 151 14.69 6.03 -7.83
C THR A 151 13.42 6.68 -8.36
N TYR A 152 12.72 7.36 -7.47
CA TYR A 152 11.41 7.93 -7.74
C TYR A 152 11.33 9.37 -7.23
N ARG A 153 10.71 10.23 -8.03
CA ARG A 153 10.11 11.48 -7.55
C ARG A 153 8.76 11.11 -6.95
N ILE A 154 8.59 11.42 -5.68
CA ILE A 154 7.39 11.14 -4.90
C ILE A 154 6.67 12.47 -4.73
N ASP A 155 5.43 12.52 -5.14
CA ASP A 155 4.63 13.73 -5.20
C ASP A 155 3.21 13.47 -4.68
N THR A 156 2.42 14.53 -4.51
CA THR A 156 1.06 14.45 -3.98
C THR A 156 0.08 15.39 -4.66
N PHE A 157 -1.19 14.98 -4.71
CA PHE A 157 -2.31 15.85 -5.08
C PHE A 157 -2.88 16.65 -3.90
N LEU A 158 -2.42 16.40 -2.67
CA LEU A 158 -2.85 17.16 -1.51
C LEU A 158 -2.31 18.60 -1.53
N PRO A 159 -3.05 19.55 -0.94
CA PRO A 159 -2.56 20.89 -0.70
C PRO A 159 -1.16 20.94 -0.04
N PRO A 160 -0.31 21.91 -0.42
CA PRO A 160 1.02 22.05 0.18
C PRO A 160 0.98 22.15 1.70
N GLY A 161 1.84 21.38 2.35
CA GLY A 161 1.99 21.37 3.82
C GLY A 161 1.10 20.37 4.55
N LEU A 162 0.17 19.68 3.88
CA LEU A 162 -0.58 18.57 4.49
C LEU A 162 0.24 17.30 4.60
N GLU A 163 1.06 16.99 3.59
CA GLU A 163 1.94 15.83 3.61
C GLU A 163 3.40 16.26 3.87
N GLU A 164 3.94 15.91 5.04
CA GLU A 164 5.30 16.29 5.40
C GLU A 164 6.31 15.47 4.59
N ASN A 165 7.33 16.13 4.04
CA ASN A 165 8.40 15.50 3.23
C ASN A 165 7.95 15.06 1.83
N VAL A 166 6.92 15.69 1.25
CA VAL A 166 6.52 15.55 -0.15
C VAL A 166 6.34 16.96 -0.75
N PRO A 167 6.80 17.26 -1.98
CA PRO A 167 7.49 16.36 -2.91
C PRO A 167 8.92 16.03 -2.49
N VAL A 168 9.40 14.84 -2.86
CA VAL A 168 10.75 14.39 -2.55
C VAL A 168 11.26 13.33 -3.52
N THR A 169 12.57 13.32 -3.79
CA THR A 169 13.21 12.24 -4.55
C THR A 169 13.82 11.20 -3.61
N ARG A 170 13.55 9.93 -3.86
CA ARG A 170 14.06 8.79 -3.07
C ARG A 170 14.52 7.64 -3.95
N THR A 171 15.71 7.15 -3.67
CA THR A 171 16.15 5.80 -4.07
C THR A 171 15.68 4.81 -3.03
N LEU A 172 14.87 3.83 -3.42
CA LEU A 172 14.37 2.80 -2.52
C LEU A 172 15.49 1.83 -2.14
N TYR A 173 15.42 1.31 -0.92
CA TYR A 173 16.45 0.42 -0.39
C TYR A 173 16.40 -0.95 -1.09
N LEU A 174 17.59 -1.52 -1.30
CA LEU A 174 17.78 -2.90 -1.75
C LEU A 174 18.52 -3.63 -0.62
N THR A 175 18.18 -4.89 -0.35
CA THR A 175 19.02 -5.70 0.54
C THR A 175 20.35 -6.02 -0.15
N GLU A 176 21.44 -6.06 0.60
CA GLU A 176 22.79 -6.29 0.06
C GLU A 176 22.87 -7.62 -0.71
N ASP A 177 22.24 -8.64 -0.16
CA ASP A 177 22.16 -10.00 -0.72
C ASP A 177 21.06 -10.17 -1.77
N ARG A 178 20.21 -9.15 -1.97
CA ARG A 178 19.02 -9.17 -2.83
C ARG A 178 18.07 -10.35 -2.58
N THR A 179 18.02 -10.85 -1.35
CA THR A 179 17.11 -11.94 -0.96
C THR A 179 15.66 -11.46 -0.80
N ILE A 180 15.45 -10.16 -0.57
CA ILE A 180 14.12 -9.56 -0.46
C ILE A 180 13.86 -8.68 -1.68
N ASP A 181 12.83 -9.02 -2.44
CA ASP A 181 12.46 -8.31 -3.67
C ASP A 181 12.18 -6.82 -3.39
N PRO A 182 12.73 -5.90 -4.21
CA PRO A 182 12.37 -4.50 -4.13
C PRO A 182 10.95 -4.27 -4.66
N PRO A 183 10.33 -3.13 -4.30
CA PRO A 183 9.06 -2.72 -4.90
C PRO A 183 9.15 -2.74 -6.43
N LEU A 184 8.21 -3.40 -7.09
CA LEU A 184 8.23 -3.59 -8.53
C LEU A 184 7.87 -2.26 -9.22
N PRO A 185 8.75 -1.74 -10.11
CA PRO A 185 8.50 -0.48 -10.82
C PRO A 185 7.18 -0.49 -11.59
N ARG A 186 6.80 -1.64 -12.16
CA ARG A 186 5.53 -1.82 -12.88
C ARG A 186 4.31 -1.59 -11.99
N LEU A 187 4.33 -2.10 -10.76
CA LEU A 187 3.21 -1.93 -9.83
C LEU A 187 3.09 -0.47 -9.37
N LEU A 188 4.23 0.19 -9.12
CA LEU A 188 4.25 1.63 -8.80
C LEU A 188 3.76 2.48 -9.97
N ALA A 189 4.12 2.14 -11.20
CA ALA A 189 3.66 2.84 -12.40
C ALA A 189 2.13 2.69 -12.58
N VAL A 190 1.58 1.50 -12.33
CA VAL A 190 0.13 1.27 -12.37
C VAL A 190 -0.59 2.03 -11.25
N HIS A 191 -0.07 2.01 -10.02
CA HIS A 191 -0.62 2.81 -8.92
C HIS A 191 -0.63 4.30 -9.26
N ARG A 192 0.49 4.85 -9.78
CA ARG A 192 0.57 6.23 -10.26
C ARG A 192 -0.47 6.52 -11.36
N ALA A 193 -0.62 5.63 -12.33
CA ALA A 193 -1.61 5.83 -13.40
C ALA A 193 -3.03 5.92 -12.84
N ILE A 194 -3.40 5.06 -11.89
CA ILE A 194 -4.69 5.10 -11.20
C ILE A 194 -4.84 6.43 -10.44
N ALA A 195 -3.82 6.84 -9.68
CA ALA A 195 -3.84 8.11 -8.94
C ALA A 195 -4.11 9.32 -9.85
N HIS A 196 -3.40 9.42 -10.97
CA HIS A 196 -3.63 10.48 -11.94
C HIS A 196 -5.03 10.41 -12.56
N ILE A 197 -5.54 9.22 -12.89
CA ILE A 197 -6.88 9.08 -13.45
C ILE A 197 -7.93 9.54 -12.43
N LEU A 198 -7.84 9.10 -11.18
CA LEU A 198 -8.77 9.47 -10.11
C LEU A 198 -8.78 10.98 -9.87
N HIS A 199 -7.59 11.59 -9.84
CA HIS A 199 -7.46 13.04 -9.64
C HIS A 199 -7.97 13.84 -10.85
N LEU A 200 -7.50 13.54 -12.07
CA LEU A 200 -7.83 14.32 -13.26
C LEU A 200 -9.28 14.15 -13.73
N SER A 201 -9.94 13.04 -13.39
CA SER A 201 -11.35 12.81 -13.70
C SER A 201 -12.33 13.27 -12.62
N ALA A 202 -11.82 13.78 -11.49
CA ALA A 202 -12.58 14.02 -10.26
C ALA A 202 -13.32 12.79 -9.71
N ALA A 203 -13.00 11.58 -10.20
CA ALA A 203 -13.61 10.34 -9.72
C ALA A 203 -13.20 10.03 -8.28
N GLY A 204 -12.00 10.45 -7.84
CA GLY A 204 -11.56 10.34 -6.46
C GLY A 204 -12.50 11.07 -5.50
N GLU A 205 -12.68 12.38 -5.72
CA GLU A 205 -13.58 13.22 -4.91
C GLU A 205 -15.02 12.69 -4.89
N TYR A 206 -15.49 12.18 -6.02
CA TYR A 206 -16.82 11.58 -6.12
C TYR A 206 -16.97 10.29 -5.31
N ILE A 207 -15.94 9.42 -5.33
CA ILE A 207 -15.93 8.20 -4.50
C ILE A 207 -15.87 8.58 -3.02
N ASP A 208 -15.00 9.52 -2.65
CA ASP A 208 -14.84 9.98 -1.28
C ASP A 208 -16.15 10.55 -0.72
N HIS A 209 -16.88 11.33 -1.53
CA HIS A 209 -18.21 11.83 -1.15
C HIS A 209 -19.20 10.68 -0.85
N ILE A 210 -19.25 9.65 -1.70
CA ILE A 210 -20.14 8.50 -1.48
C ILE A 210 -19.76 7.77 -0.18
N LEU A 211 -18.47 7.61 0.09
CA LEU A 211 -17.97 6.91 1.28
C LEU A 211 -18.19 7.73 2.55
N TRP A 212 -17.94 9.05 2.50
CA TRP A 212 -18.09 9.94 3.64
C TRP A 212 -19.55 10.08 4.10
N ASP A 213 -20.49 10.13 3.16
CA ASP A 213 -21.92 10.08 3.47
C ASP A 213 -22.30 8.83 4.29
N ALA A 214 -21.62 7.71 4.06
CA ALA A 214 -21.87 6.46 4.77
C ALA A 214 -21.31 6.44 6.20
N ASP A 215 -20.14 7.07 6.41
CA ASP A 215 -19.40 7.02 7.67
C ASP A 215 -19.79 8.13 8.66
N GLU A 216 -20.08 9.35 8.19
CA GLU A 216 -20.29 10.51 9.10
C GLU A 216 -21.77 10.75 9.48
N TYR A 217 -22.70 10.64 8.52
CA TYR A 217 -24.11 11.03 8.73
C TYR A 217 -25.07 9.84 8.78
N GLY A 218 -24.62 8.64 8.39
CA GLY A 218 -25.52 7.53 8.12
C GLY A 218 -26.51 7.87 7.01
N ILE A 219 -27.69 7.22 7.02
CA ILE A 219 -28.72 7.49 6.01
C ILE A 219 -29.33 8.86 6.28
N ARG A 220 -29.05 9.82 5.40
CA ARG A 220 -29.63 11.16 5.47
C ARG A 220 -31.11 11.10 5.10
N SER A 221 -31.95 11.76 5.89
CA SER A 221 -33.41 11.78 5.71
C SER A 221 -33.86 12.62 4.51
N ASP A 222 -32.97 13.41 3.92
CA ASP A 222 -33.18 14.21 2.70
C ASP A 222 -33.03 13.39 1.41
N GLY A 223 -32.64 12.12 1.51
CA GLY A 223 -32.49 11.21 0.37
C GLY A 223 -31.23 11.44 -0.46
N SER A 224 -30.27 12.25 0.01
CA SER A 224 -29.01 12.50 -0.71
C SER A 224 -28.01 11.36 -0.60
N THR A 225 -28.20 10.41 0.34
CA THR A 225 -27.33 9.25 0.50
C THR A 225 -27.54 8.26 -0.66
N GLU A 226 -26.46 7.93 -1.37
CA GLU A 226 -26.41 6.94 -2.46
C GLU A 226 -26.49 5.48 -1.94
N LEU A 227 -27.57 5.17 -1.22
CA LEU A 227 -27.79 3.89 -0.53
C LEU A 227 -27.66 2.66 -1.44
N ASP A 228 -28.21 2.71 -2.65
CA ASP A 228 -28.11 1.61 -3.61
C ASP A 228 -26.65 1.25 -3.92
N ARG A 229 -25.78 2.27 -4.03
CA ARG A 229 -24.35 2.07 -4.30
C ARG A 229 -23.63 1.50 -3.09
N LEU A 230 -23.90 2.00 -1.90
CA LEU A 230 -23.30 1.51 -0.66
C LEU A 230 -23.68 0.04 -0.38
N VAL A 231 -24.94 -0.32 -0.64
CA VAL A 231 -25.41 -1.70 -0.54
C VAL A 231 -24.72 -2.59 -1.58
N LYS A 232 -24.60 -2.14 -2.84
CA LYS A 232 -23.86 -2.87 -3.88
C LYS A 232 -22.39 -3.08 -3.52
N LEU A 233 -21.71 -2.06 -2.99
CA LEU A 233 -20.31 -2.18 -2.55
C LEU A 233 -20.15 -3.23 -1.43
N ARG A 234 -21.06 -3.22 -0.45
CA ARG A 234 -21.08 -4.24 0.61
C ARG A 234 -21.37 -5.64 0.08
N LEU A 235 -22.31 -5.79 -0.86
CA LEU A 235 -22.67 -7.08 -1.46
C LEU A 235 -21.57 -7.64 -2.37
N ASP A 236 -20.80 -6.76 -3.00
CA ASP A 236 -19.62 -7.13 -3.80
C ASP A 236 -18.38 -7.39 -2.93
N ASP A 237 -18.51 -7.65 -1.63
CA ASP A 237 -17.40 -7.94 -0.70
C ASP A 237 -16.26 -6.90 -0.76
N TRP A 238 -16.57 -5.64 -1.07
CA TRP A 238 -15.61 -4.54 -0.90
C TRP A 238 -15.62 -4.15 0.57
N ALA A 239 -14.46 -4.28 1.22
CA ALA A 239 -14.29 -3.84 2.59
C ALA A 239 -14.40 -2.31 2.63
N LEU A 240 -15.58 -1.79 2.98
CA LEU A 240 -15.69 -0.40 3.46
C LEU A 240 -14.88 -0.34 4.76
N GLY A 241 -13.77 0.41 4.70
CA GLY A 241 -12.64 0.32 5.62
C GLY A 241 -13.04 0.29 7.09
N LYS A 242 -12.80 -0.84 7.75
CA LYS A 242 -12.36 -0.79 9.14
C LYS A 242 -10.87 -1.00 9.11
N VAL A 243 -10.13 0.11 9.20
CA VAL A 243 -8.69 0.09 9.48
C VAL A 243 -8.55 -0.49 10.90
N HIS A 244 -8.27 -1.78 11.01
CA HIS A 244 -7.84 -2.38 12.26
C HIS A 244 -6.35 -2.07 12.42
N GLY A 245 -6.04 -1.21 13.40
CA GLY A 245 -4.70 -0.72 13.70
C GLY A 245 -3.78 -1.67 14.46
#